data_AF-A0A179S4F6-F1
#
_entry.id   AF-A0A179S4F6-F1
#
_cell.length_a   1.000
_cell.length_b   1.000
_cell.length_c   1.000
_cell.angle_alpha   90.00
_cell.angle_beta   90.00
_cell.angle_gamma   90.00
#
_symmetry.space_group_name_H-M   'P 1'
#
loop_
_entity.id
_entity.type
_entity.pdbx_description
1 polymer ?
#
loop_
_entity_poly.entity_id
_entity_poly.type
_entity_poly.pdbx_seq_one_letter_code
_entity_poly.pdbx_strand_id
1 'polypeptide(L)'
;MFVTTNDGKIVNLDHIVTAEEPRSGIGFSVMFADGRKERLLLPVADLDALCGTIVPAPPGFAVFEICVPPVAEAAKGLVCLDPKPIIAFRVFAATDRPVPITADGPVSSSNGWTFAVRGPEGPWVGPDGDYTHARDFKAACERELADTVARAARKAA
;
A
#
# COMPACT_ATOMS: atom_id res chain seq x y z
N MET A 1 10.99 3.22 9.04
CA MET A 1 10.26 2.46 10.09
C MET A 1 11.19 1.44 10.73
N PHE A 2 11.20 1.33 12.06
CA PHE A 2 12.01 0.32 12.77
C PHE A 2 11.12 -0.82 13.29
N VAL A 3 11.60 -2.06 13.17
CA VAL A 3 10.95 -3.24 13.76
C VAL A 3 11.94 -4.06 14.56
N THR A 4 11.42 -4.75 15.57
CA THR A 4 12.19 -5.70 16.37
C THR A 4 11.93 -7.12 15.83
N THR A 5 12.99 -7.80 15.40
CA THR A 5 12.92 -9.20 14.98
C THR A 5 12.69 -10.13 16.19
N ASN A 6 12.27 -11.36 15.94
CA ASN A 6 12.06 -12.39 16.96
C ASN A 6 13.35 -12.74 17.72
N ASP A 7 14.53 -12.52 17.12
CA ASP A 7 15.84 -12.65 17.77
C ASP A 7 16.32 -11.35 18.44
N GLY A 8 15.45 -10.34 18.55
CA GLY A 8 15.69 -9.11 19.32
C GLY A 8 16.51 -8.04 18.59
N LYS A 9 16.78 -8.19 17.30
CA LYS A 9 17.46 -7.15 16.51
C LYS A 9 16.49 -6.05 16.14
N ILE A 10 16.94 -4.81 16.20
CA ILE A 10 16.19 -3.67 15.69
C ILE A 10 16.67 -3.39 14.27
N VAL A 11 15.75 -3.44 13.30
CA VAL A 11 16.06 -3.27 11.88
C VAL A 11 15.33 -2.04 11.35
N ASN A 12 16.06 -1.16 10.67
CA ASN A 12 15.45 -0.09 9.89
C ASN A 12 14.99 -0.63 8.54
N LEU A 13 13.68 -0.71 8.36
CA LEU A 13 13.04 -1.20 7.15
C LEU A 13 13.24 -0.26 5.94
N ASP A 14 13.58 1.00 6.18
CA ASP A 14 13.78 1.99 5.12
C ASP A 14 15.03 1.68 4.26
N HIS A 15 15.94 0.85 4.79
CA HIS A 15 17.12 0.40 4.06
C HIS A 15 16.94 -0.94 3.36
N ILE A 16 15.76 -1.58 3.45
CA ILE A 16 15.50 -2.86 2.82
C ILE A 16 14.99 -2.63 1.40
N VAL A 17 15.71 -3.15 0.41
CA VAL A 17 15.38 -3.06 -1.01
C VAL A 17 14.55 -4.25 -1.47
N THR A 18 14.87 -5.44 -0.97
CA THR A 18 14.07 -6.65 -1.23
C THR A 18 13.93 -7.47 0.03
N ALA A 19 12.77 -8.11 0.19
CA ALA A 19 12.64 -9.25 1.09
C ALA A 19 11.96 -10.40 0.34
N GLU A 20 12.51 -11.59 0.50
CA GLU A 20 12.03 -12.81 -0.12
C GLU A 20 11.80 -13.86 0.95
N GLU A 21 10.65 -14.54 0.88
CA GLU A 21 10.44 -15.75 1.64
C GLU A 21 11.35 -16.86 1.07
N PRO A 22 12.24 -17.44 1.88
CA PRO A 22 13.18 -18.43 1.41
C PRO A 22 12.46 -19.75 1.11
N ARG A 23 12.96 -20.48 0.10
CA ARG A 23 12.46 -21.82 -0.26
C ARG A 23 12.53 -22.84 0.89
N SER A 24 13.36 -22.61 1.90
CA SER A 24 13.45 -23.43 3.11
C SER A 24 13.99 -22.66 4.33
N GLY A 25 13.59 -23.10 5.52
CA GLY A 25 13.99 -22.56 6.83
C GLY A 25 13.12 -21.39 7.32
N ILE A 26 13.41 -20.88 8.52
CA ILE A 26 12.65 -19.81 9.18
C ILE A 26 13.28 -18.43 8.88
N GLY A 27 12.46 -17.39 8.68
CA GLY A 27 12.91 -16.01 8.41
C GLY A 27 13.02 -15.68 6.93
N PHE A 28 13.44 -14.45 6.60
CA PHE A 28 13.45 -13.88 5.25
C PHE A 28 14.84 -13.61 4.75
N SER A 29 15.09 -13.83 3.47
CA SER A 29 16.27 -13.25 2.82
C SER A 29 15.99 -11.80 2.49
N VAL A 30 16.73 -10.90 3.11
CA VAL A 30 16.58 -9.46 2.98
C VAL A 30 17.82 -8.89 2.32
N MET A 31 17.65 -8.08 1.28
CA MET A 31 18.70 -7.29 0.68
C MET A 31 18.56 -5.84 1.09
N PHE A 32 19.63 -5.28 1.65
CA PHE A 32 19.71 -3.87 2.04
C PHE A 32 20.22 -3.00 0.88
N ALA A 33 20.02 -1.69 1.01
CA ALA A 33 20.45 -0.68 0.04
C ALA A 33 21.98 -0.59 -0.12
N ASP A 34 22.73 -1.03 0.90
CA ASP A 34 24.21 -1.16 0.86
C ASP A 34 24.68 -2.45 0.16
N GLY A 35 23.75 -3.28 -0.34
CA GLY A 35 24.03 -4.56 -0.98
C GLY A 35 24.20 -5.73 0.00
N ARG A 36 24.17 -5.49 1.31
CA ARG A 36 24.23 -6.55 2.32
C ARG A 36 23.00 -7.44 2.20
N LYS A 37 23.22 -8.75 2.28
CA LYS A 37 22.16 -9.75 2.38
C LYS A 37 22.16 -10.35 3.77
N GLU A 38 21.02 -10.37 4.43
CA GLU A 38 20.87 -10.93 5.77
C GLU A 38 19.59 -11.76 5.87
N ARG A 39 19.61 -12.74 6.77
CA ARG A 39 18.41 -13.49 7.13
C ARG A 39 17.77 -12.88 8.38
N LEU A 40 16.55 -12.37 8.25
CA LEU A 40 15.82 -11.73 9.36
C LEU A 40 14.64 -12.59 9.83
N LEU A 41 14.49 -12.76 11.14
CA LEU A 41 13.36 -13.47 11.75
C LEU A 41 12.27 -12.48 12.14
N LEU A 42 11.38 -12.11 11.21
CA LEU A 42 10.32 -11.13 11.47
C LEU A 42 8.99 -11.80 11.84
N PRO A 43 8.08 -11.12 12.57
CA PRO A 43 6.71 -11.56 12.76
C PRO A 43 5.97 -11.70 11.42
N VAL A 44 5.11 -12.71 11.30
CA VAL A 44 4.31 -12.99 10.08
C VAL A 44 3.36 -11.84 9.72
N ALA A 45 3.00 -10.97 10.66
CA ALA A 45 2.16 -9.81 10.37
C ALA A 45 2.90 -8.71 9.58
N ASP A 46 4.24 -8.64 9.69
CA ASP A 46 5.08 -7.68 8.95
C ASP A 46 5.54 -8.26 7.58
N LEU A 47 5.16 -9.51 7.30
CA LEU A 47 5.56 -10.35 6.16
C LEU A 47 5.10 -9.77 4.82
N ASP A 48 3.81 -9.40 4.73
CA ASP A 48 3.22 -8.90 3.48
C ASP A 48 3.66 -7.48 3.14
N ALA A 49 3.98 -6.66 4.15
CA ALA A 49 4.44 -5.29 3.95
C ALA A 49 5.90 -5.20 3.46
N LEU A 50 6.71 -6.24 3.72
CA LEU A 50 8.15 -6.22 3.46
C LEU A 50 8.59 -7.03 2.24
N CYS A 51 7.78 -7.96 1.76
CA CYS A 51 8.11 -8.73 0.57
C CYS A 51 8.11 -7.86 -0.70
N GLY A 52 8.83 -8.31 -1.74
CA GLY A 52 8.88 -7.63 -3.04
C GLY A 52 10.14 -6.79 -3.27
N THR A 53 10.33 -6.38 -4.52
CA THR A 53 11.48 -5.57 -4.97
C THR A 53 11.11 -4.11 -5.05
N ILE A 54 11.91 -3.25 -4.41
CA ILE A 54 11.77 -1.80 -4.54
C ILE A 54 12.48 -1.32 -5.80
N VAL A 55 11.72 -0.69 -6.70
CA VAL A 55 12.20 -0.09 -7.95
C VAL A 55 11.95 1.42 -7.89
N PRO A 56 12.94 2.28 -8.17
CA PRO A 56 12.73 3.73 -8.25
C PRO A 56 11.62 4.09 -9.25
N ALA A 57 10.77 5.03 -8.88
CA ALA A 57 9.72 5.52 -9.78
C ALA A 57 10.32 6.53 -10.77
N PRO A 58 9.96 6.46 -12.07
CA PRO A 58 10.27 7.55 -12.98
C PRO A 58 9.66 8.88 -12.49
N PRO A 59 10.24 10.03 -12.85
CA PRO A 59 9.66 11.33 -12.50
C PRO A 59 8.23 11.48 -13.03
N GLY A 60 7.38 12.16 -12.27
CA GLY A 60 6.01 12.50 -12.67
C GLY A 60 4.93 11.49 -12.26
N PHE A 61 5.31 10.40 -11.58
CA PHE A 61 4.34 9.51 -10.94
C PHE A 61 3.76 10.12 -9.65
N ALA A 62 2.46 9.97 -9.45
CA ALA A 62 1.75 10.45 -8.26
C ALA A 62 0.74 9.41 -7.76
N VAL A 63 0.44 9.45 -6.46
CA VAL A 63 -0.60 8.63 -5.82
C VAL A 63 -1.63 9.53 -5.15
N PHE A 64 -2.88 9.10 -5.17
CA PHE A 64 -3.98 9.73 -4.45
C PHE A 64 -4.62 8.69 -3.54
N GLU A 65 -4.56 8.93 -2.23
CA GLU A 65 -4.95 7.99 -1.18
C GLU A 65 -6.28 8.42 -0.55
N ILE A 66 -7.18 7.45 -0.36
CA ILE A 66 -8.50 7.66 0.23
C ILE A 66 -8.74 6.58 1.29
N CYS A 67 -9.17 6.99 2.47
CA CYS A 67 -9.70 6.08 3.48
C CYS A 67 -11.23 6.05 3.39
N VAL A 68 -11.77 4.87 3.07
CA VAL A 68 -13.19 4.54 3.14
C VAL A 68 -13.45 3.96 4.54
N PRO A 69 -14.14 4.70 5.44
CA PRO A 69 -14.35 4.24 6.79
C PRO A 69 -15.29 3.02 6.85
N PRO A 70 -15.25 2.23 7.94
CA PRO A 70 -16.25 1.20 8.17
C PRO A 70 -17.65 1.80 8.30
N VAL A 71 -18.69 0.99 8.04
CA VAL A 71 -20.11 1.42 8.04
C VAL A 71 -20.52 2.14 9.33
N ALA A 72 -20.04 1.67 10.49
CA ALA A 72 -20.32 2.28 11.79
C ALA A 72 -19.86 3.75 11.88
N GLU A 73 -18.91 4.15 11.04
CA GLU A 73 -18.32 5.48 11.01
C GLU A 73 -18.62 6.24 9.71
N ALA A 74 -19.52 5.73 8.87
CA ALA A 74 -19.80 6.32 7.56
C ALA A 74 -20.20 7.80 7.60
N ALA A 75 -20.79 8.26 8.70
CA ALA A 75 -21.14 9.67 8.92
C ALA A 75 -19.93 10.63 8.93
N LYS A 76 -18.71 10.13 9.16
CA LYS A 76 -17.48 10.92 9.11
C LYS A 76 -17.03 11.23 7.68
N GLY A 77 -17.60 10.56 6.67
CA GLY A 77 -17.22 10.70 5.28
C GLY A 77 -15.83 10.12 4.96
N LEU A 78 -15.37 10.34 3.73
CA LEU A 78 -14.05 9.89 3.29
C LEU A 78 -12.94 10.78 3.85
N VAL A 79 -11.80 10.18 4.17
CA VAL A 79 -10.55 10.93 4.40
C VAL A 79 -9.73 10.87 3.12
N CYS A 80 -9.38 12.02 2.55
CA CYS A 80 -8.56 12.12 1.34
C CYS A 80 -7.22 12.75 1.70
N LEU A 81 -6.12 12.16 1.25
CA LEU A 81 -4.81 12.81 1.30
C LEU A 81 -4.55 13.49 -0.03
N ASP A 82 -3.96 14.69 -0.02
CA ASP A 82 -3.58 15.36 -1.26
C ASP A 82 -2.66 14.46 -2.10
N PRO A 83 -2.76 14.51 -3.45
CA PRO A 83 -1.89 13.73 -4.30
C PRO A 83 -0.40 13.94 -4.00
N LYS A 84 0.33 12.84 -3.80
CA LYS A 84 1.75 12.86 -3.44
C LYS A 84 2.62 12.28 -4.56
N PRO A 85 3.84 12.79 -4.76
CA PRO A 85 4.82 12.16 -5.64
C PRO A 85 5.16 10.74 -5.16
N ILE A 86 5.27 9.82 -6.11
CA ILE A 86 5.79 8.48 -5.86
C ILE A 86 7.31 8.51 -6.09
N ILE A 87 8.07 7.99 -5.14
CA ILE A 87 9.54 7.90 -5.22
C ILE A 87 10.02 6.50 -5.61
N ALA A 88 9.23 5.47 -5.31
CA ALA A 88 9.52 4.09 -5.66
C ALA A 88 8.24 3.24 -5.72
N PHE A 89 8.35 2.05 -6.30
CA PHE A 89 7.35 1.01 -6.29
C PHE A 89 7.90 -0.24 -5.63
N ARG A 90 7.10 -0.85 -4.76
CA ARG A 90 7.35 -2.21 -4.28
C ARG A 90 6.59 -3.19 -5.18
N VAL A 91 7.33 -4.00 -5.91
CA VAL A 91 6.80 -4.98 -6.87
C VAL A 91 6.86 -6.38 -6.24
N PHE A 92 5.73 -7.07 -6.16
CA PHE A 92 5.67 -8.43 -5.64
C PHE A 92 5.62 -9.42 -6.81
N ALA A 93 6.22 -10.60 -6.64
CA ALA A 93 6.17 -11.64 -7.68
C ALA A 93 4.76 -12.23 -7.88
N ALA A 94 3.88 -12.07 -6.88
CA ALA A 94 2.54 -12.68 -6.84
C ALA A 94 1.38 -11.67 -6.97
N THR A 95 1.66 -10.36 -7.11
CA THR A 95 0.59 -9.35 -7.24
C THR A 95 0.72 -8.60 -8.56
N ASP A 96 -0.43 -8.40 -9.22
CA ASP A 96 -0.48 -7.68 -10.50
C ASP A 96 -0.30 -6.16 -10.34
N ARG A 97 -0.32 -5.65 -9.09
CA ARG A 97 -0.26 -4.22 -8.80
C ARG A 97 0.86 -3.89 -7.81
N PRO A 98 1.88 -3.13 -8.23
CA PRO A 98 2.91 -2.63 -7.34
C PRO A 98 2.34 -1.68 -6.29
N VAL A 99 2.92 -1.68 -5.09
CA VAL A 99 2.58 -0.74 -4.02
C VAL A 99 3.43 0.53 -4.17
N PRO A 100 2.81 1.71 -4.31
CA PRO A 100 3.54 2.98 -4.35
C PRO A 100 4.22 3.29 -3.01
N ILE A 101 5.40 3.89 -3.08
CA ILE A 101 6.13 4.42 -1.92
C ILE A 101 6.30 5.92 -2.12
N THR A 102 5.91 6.69 -1.11
CA THR A 102 6.07 8.15 -1.04
C THR A 102 7.16 8.52 -0.04
N ALA A 103 7.43 9.81 0.15
CA ALA A 103 8.33 10.28 1.20
C ALA A 103 7.87 9.90 2.63
N ASP A 104 6.57 9.69 2.82
CA ASP A 104 5.99 9.28 4.11
C ASP A 104 6.04 7.75 4.32
N GLY A 105 6.46 7.00 3.29
CA GLY A 105 6.52 5.54 3.30
C GLY A 105 5.59 4.87 2.28
N PRO A 106 5.44 3.54 2.35
CA PRO A 106 4.55 2.78 1.47
C PRO A 106 3.09 3.16 1.71
N VAL A 107 2.33 3.28 0.63
CA VAL A 107 0.89 3.50 0.68
C VAL A 107 0.19 2.28 1.27
N SER A 108 -0.71 2.50 2.22
CA SER A 108 -1.50 1.43 2.82
C SER A 108 -2.71 1.10 1.96
N SER A 109 -3.04 -0.18 1.82
CA SER A 109 -4.31 -0.67 1.28
C SER A 109 -5.15 -1.40 2.34
N SER A 110 -4.83 -1.18 3.62
CA SER A 110 -5.49 -1.84 4.75
C SER A 110 -6.37 -0.86 5.54
N ASN A 111 -7.25 -1.37 6.40
CA ASN A 111 -8.11 -0.56 7.29
C ASN A 111 -8.96 0.48 6.55
N GLY A 112 -9.47 0.12 5.36
CA GLY A 112 -10.28 1.03 4.54
C GLY A 112 -9.48 1.96 3.64
N TRP A 113 -8.15 1.97 3.73
CA TRP A 113 -7.33 2.70 2.78
C TRP A 113 -7.34 2.05 1.40
N THR A 114 -7.43 2.89 0.38
CA THR A 114 -7.31 2.55 -1.03
C THR A 114 -6.60 3.69 -1.76
N PHE A 115 -6.15 3.43 -2.99
CA PHE A 115 -5.42 4.42 -3.76
C PHE A 115 -5.54 4.25 -5.28
N ALA A 116 -5.36 5.37 -5.98
CA ALA A 116 -5.14 5.42 -7.41
C ALA A 116 -3.75 5.98 -7.71
N VAL A 117 -3.09 5.44 -8.74
CA VAL A 117 -1.76 5.84 -9.21
C VAL A 117 -1.90 6.51 -10.56
N ARG A 118 -1.24 7.64 -10.76
CA ARG A 118 -1.15 8.30 -12.05
C ARG A 118 0.30 8.34 -12.52
N GLY A 119 0.54 7.92 -13.76
CA GLY A 119 1.78 8.22 -14.48
C GLY A 119 1.79 9.66 -15.02
N PRO A 120 2.93 10.14 -15.55
CA PRO A 120 3.14 11.56 -15.90
C PRO A 120 2.03 12.15 -16.78
N GLU A 121 1.59 11.41 -17.79
CA GLU A 121 0.61 11.83 -18.78
C GLU A 121 -0.62 10.90 -18.85
N GLY A 122 -0.75 9.97 -17.89
CA GLY A 122 -1.77 8.93 -17.91
C GLY A 122 -3.01 9.22 -17.05
N PRO A 123 -4.03 8.35 -17.14
CA PRO A 123 -5.14 8.36 -16.20
C PRO A 123 -4.69 7.97 -14.79
N TRP A 124 -5.57 8.18 -13.83
CA TRP A 124 -5.48 7.62 -12.49
C TRP A 124 -5.94 6.17 -12.52
N VAL A 125 -5.02 5.23 -12.36
CA VAL A 125 -5.30 3.79 -12.30
C VAL A 125 -5.64 3.43 -10.86
N GLY A 126 -6.91 3.14 -10.60
CA GLY A 126 -7.45 2.69 -9.30
C GLY A 126 -7.56 1.16 -9.19
N PRO A 127 -8.12 0.65 -8.08
CA PRO A 127 -8.31 -0.80 -7.88
C PRO A 127 -9.36 -1.43 -8.80
N ASP A 128 -10.30 -0.64 -9.29
CA ASP A 128 -11.48 -1.07 -10.05
C ASP A 128 -11.51 -0.51 -11.49
N GLY A 129 -10.49 0.25 -11.88
CA GLY A 129 -10.33 0.73 -13.26
C GLY A 129 -9.57 2.05 -13.36
N ASP A 130 -9.61 2.60 -14.57
CA ASP A 130 -8.94 3.86 -14.90
C ASP A 130 -9.91 5.04 -14.75
N TYR A 131 -9.38 6.13 -14.21
CA TYR A 131 -10.09 7.36 -13.91
C TYR A 131 -9.43 8.54 -14.62
N THR A 132 -10.21 9.39 -15.27
CA THR A 132 -9.65 10.56 -15.95
C THR A 132 -9.08 11.57 -14.94
N HIS A 133 -9.79 11.77 -13.83
CA HIS A 133 -9.40 12.72 -12.78
C HIS A 133 -9.40 12.06 -11.40
N ALA A 134 -8.60 12.60 -10.47
CA ALA A 134 -8.60 12.17 -9.07
C ALA A 134 -9.98 12.29 -8.40
N ARG A 135 -10.76 13.33 -8.78
CA ARG A 135 -12.14 13.49 -8.30
C ARG A 135 -13.08 12.37 -8.75
N ASP A 136 -12.81 11.74 -9.89
CA ASP A 136 -13.64 10.66 -10.43
C ASP A 136 -13.42 9.39 -9.59
N PHE A 137 -12.16 9.14 -9.18
CA PHE A 137 -11.82 8.10 -8.22
C PHE A 137 -12.46 8.36 -6.84
N LYS A 138 -12.37 9.59 -6.31
CA LYS A 138 -13.06 9.97 -5.07
C LYS A 138 -14.57 9.71 -5.15
N ALA A 139 -15.21 10.11 -6.25
CA ALA A 139 -16.63 9.88 -6.46
C ALA A 139 -16.98 8.38 -6.52
N ALA A 140 -16.08 7.52 -7.00
CA ALA A 140 -16.27 6.07 -6.95
C ALA A 140 -16.24 5.53 -5.50
N CYS A 141 -15.27 5.96 -4.69
CA CYS A 141 -15.22 5.62 -3.27
C CYS A 141 -16.45 6.11 -2.49
N GLU A 142 -17.00 7.29 -2.84
CA GLU A 142 -18.23 7.80 -2.22
C GLU A 142 -19.45 6.92 -2.53
N ARG A 143 -19.55 6.44 -3.79
CA ARG A 143 -20.61 5.50 -4.19
C ARG A 143 -20.48 4.17 -3.46
N GLU A 144 -19.26 3.63 -3.35
CA GLU A 144 -19.01 2.39 -2.64
C GLU A 144 -19.43 2.47 -1.16
N LEU A 145 -19.11 3.58 -0.49
CA LEU A 145 -19.53 3.81 0.89
C LEU A 145 -21.06 3.84 1.00
N ALA A 146 -21.73 4.60 0.12
CA ALA A 146 -23.18 4.71 0.11
C ALA A 146 -23.87 3.35 -0.11
N ASP A 147 -23.38 2.56 -1.06
CA ASP A 147 -23.91 1.22 -1.35
C ASP A 147 -23.70 0.26 -0.18
N THR A 148 -22.55 0.35 0.50
CA THR A 148 -22.24 -0.49 1.66
C THR A 148 -23.12 -0.13 2.85
N VAL A 149 -23.37 1.16 3.10
CA VAL A 149 -24.32 1.63 4.11
C VAL A 149 -25.74 1.14 3.79
N ALA A 150 -26.19 1.27 2.54
CA ALA A 150 -27.53 0.84 2.12
C ALA A 150 -27.73 -0.67 2.29
N ARG A 151 -26.72 -1.49 1.95
CA ARG A 151 -26.74 -2.95 2.15
C ARG A 151 -26.81 -3.31 3.63
N ALA A 152 -26.05 -2.63 4.49
CA ALA A 152 -26.08 -2.86 5.93
C ALA A 152 -27.45 -2.54 6.54
N ALA A 153 -28.06 -1.43 6.13
CA ALA A 153 -29.41 -1.05 6.58
C ALA A 153 -30.47 -2.09 6.20
N ARG A 154 -30.42 -2.65 4.99
CA ARG A 154 -31.34 -3.71 4.54
C ARG A 154 -31.19 -5.02 5.30
N LYS A 155 -29.99 -5.34 5.78
CA LYS A 155 -29.72 -6.57 6.55
C LYS A 155 -30.19 -6.47 8.01
N ALA A 156 -30.34 -5.24 8.51
CA ALA A 156 -30.78 -4.96 9.89
C ALA A 156 -32.31 -4.79 10.01
N ALA A 157 -33.03 -4.74 8.89
CA ALA A 157 -34.49 -4.64 8.80
C ALA A 157 -35.13 -6.02 8.60
#